data_AF-A0A418VF81-F1
#
_entry.id   AF-A0A418VF81-F1
#
_cell.length_a   1.000
_cell.length_b   1.000
_cell.length_c   1.000
_cell.angle_alpha   90.00
_cell.angle_beta   90.00
_cell.angle_gamma   90.00
#
_symmetry.space_group_name_H-M   'P 1'
#
loop_
_entity.id
_entity.type
_entity.pdbx_description
1 polymer ?
#
loop_
_entity_poly.entity_id
_entity_poly.type
_entity_poly.pdbx_seq_one_letter_code
_entity_poly.pdbx_strand_id
1 'polypeptide(L)'
;MTKPEAKNQPTAPALEKGLDLLEALATESRGLTQRQLAERVGRSVGEIFRMLVALERRGYVARDPSTGEYALTLKLFRIASQHPPTERLLKSALPVMEQLAAKVQLSCHITVLHGEQFMVIARIEPEWLMGWSVKAGTVFPLSQQYPSAKVLAAFQHPGRRDELAQVIADNDHVSLRKALAALDRISAEGGNFSNDDGYTRILAYCCPIIDSTGRAVAALTVPLVRQDRIPKAEAAAIAAELRAAAATLSERIGGGGGA
;
A
#
# COMPACT_ATOMS: atom_id res chain seq x y z
N MET A 1 -2.66 -21.48 -20.79
CA MET A 1 -3.51 -20.35 -21.23
C MET A 1 -2.60 -19.15 -21.43
N THR A 2 -2.50 -18.72 -22.68
CA THR A 2 -1.61 -17.67 -23.20
C THR A 2 -2.08 -16.29 -22.73
N LYS A 3 -1.16 -15.50 -22.19
CA LYS A 3 -1.34 -14.10 -21.77
C LYS A 3 -1.81 -13.28 -22.99
N PRO A 4 -2.79 -12.36 -22.88
CA PRO A 4 -3.21 -11.57 -24.02
C PRO A 4 -2.03 -10.72 -24.51
N GLU A 5 -1.69 -10.85 -25.80
CA GLU A 5 -0.73 -9.97 -26.45
C GLU A 5 -1.33 -8.56 -26.55
N ALA A 6 -0.81 -7.63 -25.74
CA ALA A 6 -1.12 -6.21 -25.86
C ALA A 6 -0.50 -5.66 -27.15
N LYS A 7 -1.28 -5.64 -28.24
CA LYS A 7 -0.88 -5.04 -29.52
C LYS A 7 -0.74 -3.52 -29.39
N ASN A 8 0.46 -3.02 -29.71
CA ASN A 8 0.85 -1.61 -29.90
C ASN A 8 0.82 -0.68 -28.68
N GLN A 9 1.49 -1.05 -27.58
CA GLN A 9 1.99 -0.03 -26.65
C GLN A 9 3.33 0.52 -27.16
N PRO A 10 3.52 1.86 -27.20
CA PRO A 10 4.84 2.45 -27.48
C PRO A 10 5.83 1.94 -26.44
N THR A 11 6.83 1.17 -26.85
CA THR A 11 7.87 0.68 -25.94
C THR A 11 8.98 1.71 -25.79
N ALA A 12 9.54 1.79 -24.60
CA ALA A 12 10.74 2.58 -24.33
C ALA A 12 11.82 1.64 -23.78
N PRO A 13 12.44 0.79 -24.62
CA PRO A 13 13.20 -0.36 -24.14
C PRO A 13 14.29 0.04 -23.15
N ALA A 14 15.05 1.11 -23.43
CA ALA A 14 16.10 1.61 -22.54
C ALA A 14 15.57 2.05 -21.16
N LEU A 15 14.39 2.68 -21.12
CA LEU A 15 13.76 3.08 -19.86
C LEU A 15 13.35 1.85 -19.05
N GLU A 16 12.67 0.90 -19.69
CA GLU A 16 12.30 -0.39 -19.07
C GLU A 16 13.53 -1.08 -18.49
N LYS A 17 14.64 -1.15 -19.25
CA LYS A 17 15.89 -1.73 -18.72
C LYS A 17 16.45 -0.99 -17.51
N GLY A 18 16.35 0.34 -17.50
CA GLY A 18 16.75 1.14 -16.36
C GLY A 18 15.91 0.87 -15.11
N LEU A 19 14.59 0.70 -15.28
CA LEU A 19 13.67 0.42 -14.18
C LEU A 19 13.89 -0.98 -13.61
N ASP A 20 14.04 -2.00 -14.47
CA ASP A 20 14.33 -3.38 -14.04
C ASP A 20 15.58 -3.47 -13.15
N LEU A 21 16.61 -2.67 -13.45
CA LEU A 21 17.84 -2.61 -12.65
C LEU A 21 17.61 -2.01 -11.27
N LEU A 22 16.79 -0.96 -11.17
CA LEU A 22 16.45 -0.35 -9.88
C LEU A 22 15.64 -1.31 -9.02
N GLU A 23 14.69 -2.02 -9.62
CA GLU A 23 13.85 -3.01 -8.94
C GLU A 23 14.67 -4.23 -8.49
N ALA A 24 15.60 -4.70 -9.32
CA ALA A 24 16.53 -5.76 -8.95
C ALA A 24 17.35 -5.37 -7.71
N LEU A 25 17.99 -4.18 -7.74
CA LEU A 25 18.78 -3.68 -6.61
C LEU A 25 17.96 -3.42 -5.34
N ALA A 26 16.67 -3.07 -5.46
CA ALA A 26 15.80 -2.81 -4.31
C ALA A 26 15.55 -4.04 -3.44
N THR A 27 15.74 -5.24 -3.99
CA THR A 27 15.53 -6.51 -3.28
C THR A 27 16.79 -7.07 -2.62
N GLU A 28 17.93 -6.41 -2.78
CA GLU A 28 19.22 -6.92 -2.33
C GLU A 28 19.73 -6.14 -1.12
N SER A 29 20.30 -6.85 -0.14
CA SER A 29 20.86 -6.24 1.08
C SER A 29 22.25 -5.63 0.88
N ARG A 30 22.92 -5.98 -0.23
CA ARG A 30 24.23 -5.49 -0.64
C ARG A 30 24.17 -5.06 -2.10
N GLY A 31 25.21 -4.37 -2.56
CA GLY A 31 25.33 -4.04 -3.97
C GLY A 31 25.51 -5.29 -4.84
N LEU A 32 25.24 -5.16 -6.13
CA LEU A 32 25.46 -6.20 -7.13
C LEU A 32 26.46 -5.73 -8.18
N THR A 33 27.36 -6.61 -8.59
CA THR A 33 28.21 -6.35 -9.76
C THR A 33 27.37 -6.27 -11.03
N GLN A 34 27.90 -5.62 -12.07
CA GLN A 34 27.21 -5.53 -13.36
C GLN A 34 26.84 -6.90 -13.95
N ARG A 35 27.67 -7.93 -13.75
CA ARG A 35 27.38 -9.29 -14.22
C ARG A 35 26.20 -9.91 -13.48
N GLN A 36 26.17 -9.81 -12.15
CA GLN A 36 25.06 -10.31 -11.34
C GLN A 36 23.75 -9.61 -11.70
N LEU A 37 23.79 -8.29 -11.93
CA LEU A 37 22.62 -7.54 -12.39
C LEU A 37 22.10 -8.02 -13.74
N ALA A 38 23.00 -8.24 -14.71
CA ALA A 38 22.65 -8.75 -16.03
C ALA A 38 21.95 -10.11 -15.94
N GLU A 39 22.52 -11.03 -15.14
CA GLU A 39 21.93 -12.34 -14.86
C GLU A 39 20.56 -12.21 -14.18
N ARG A 40 20.42 -11.33 -13.19
CA ARG A 40 19.18 -11.11 -12.44
C ARG A 40 18.03 -10.58 -13.28
N VAL A 41 18.30 -9.68 -14.22
CA VAL A 41 17.28 -9.11 -15.12
C VAL A 41 17.13 -9.87 -16.43
N GLY A 42 17.85 -11.00 -16.59
CA GLY A 42 17.78 -11.85 -17.78
C GLY A 42 18.28 -11.17 -19.06
N ARG A 43 19.32 -10.34 -18.98
CA ARG A 43 19.89 -9.59 -20.12
C ARG A 43 21.41 -9.72 -20.19
N SER A 44 22.01 -9.27 -21.28
CA SER A 44 23.47 -9.21 -21.40
C SER A 44 24.07 -7.99 -20.70
N VAL A 45 25.34 -8.12 -20.29
CA VAL A 45 26.14 -7.04 -19.68
C VAL A 45 26.17 -5.78 -20.56
N GLY A 46 26.30 -5.96 -21.88
CA GLY A 46 26.34 -4.85 -22.85
C GLY A 46 25.00 -4.11 -22.97
N GLU A 47 23.88 -4.82 -22.83
CA GLU A 47 22.55 -4.22 -22.88
C GLU A 47 22.24 -3.31 -21.70
N ILE A 48 22.71 -3.67 -20.50
CA ILE A 48 22.44 -2.92 -19.28
C ILE A 48 23.47 -1.83 -18.99
N PHE A 49 24.66 -1.91 -19.60
CA PHE A 49 25.79 -1.01 -19.32
C PHE A 49 25.40 0.47 -19.42
N ARG A 50 24.82 0.86 -20.55
CA ARG A 50 24.43 2.26 -20.80
C ARG A 50 23.38 2.74 -19.78
N MET A 51 22.57 1.83 -19.25
CA MET A 51 21.56 2.17 -18.24
C MET A 51 22.20 2.38 -16.87
N LEU A 52 23.12 1.51 -16.46
CA LEU A 52 23.86 1.71 -15.20
C LEU A 52 24.65 3.01 -15.20
N VAL A 53 25.34 3.34 -16.30
CA VAL A 53 26.03 4.63 -16.46
C VAL A 53 25.05 5.81 -16.32
N ALA A 54 23.87 5.72 -16.95
CA ALA A 54 22.86 6.77 -16.86
C ALA A 54 22.27 6.90 -15.44
N LEU A 55 22.00 5.77 -14.77
CA LEU A 55 21.48 5.73 -13.40
C LEU A 55 22.51 6.28 -12.41
N GLU A 56 23.77 5.92 -12.56
CA GLU A 56 24.89 6.38 -11.72
C GLU A 56 25.14 7.87 -11.92
N ARG A 57 25.23 8.34 -13.17
CA ARG A 57 25.37 9.77 -13.49
C ARG A 57 24.22 10.60 -12.94
N ARG A 58 23.00 10.05 -12.94
CA ARG A 58 21.83 10.71 -12.33
C ARG A 58 21.77 10.50 -10.82
N GLY A 59 22.65 9.70 -10.22
CA GLY A 59 22.71 9.45 -8.79
C GLY A 59 21.58 8.58 -8.25
N TYR A 60 20.94 7.76 -9.08
CA TYR A 60 19.99 6.73 -8.60
C TYR A 60 20.71 5.52 -8.01
N VAL A 61 21.87 5.18 -8.58
CA VAL A 61 22.77 4.15 -8.06
C VAL A 61 24.15 4.77 -7.80
N ALA A 62 24.94 4.13 -6.97
CA ALA A 62 26.36 4.42 -6.79
C ALA A 62 27.16 3.12 -6.99
N ARG A 63 28.33 3.24 -7.61
CA ARG A 63 29.26 2.12 -7.77
C ARG A 63 30.36 2.21 -6.71
N ASP A 64 30.57 1.12 -5.98
CA ASP A 64 31.72 0.98 -5.09
C ASP A 64 32.99 0.79 -5.95
N PRO A 65 34.02 1.65 -5.80
CA PRO A 65 35.24 1.56 -6.62
C PRO A 65 36.11 0.34 -6.27
N SER A 66 35.98 -0.22 -5.06
CA SER A 66 36.77 -1.35 -4.57
C SER A 66 36.16 -2.69 -4.98
N THR A 67 34.83 -2.83 -4.91
CA THR A 67 34.14 -4.09 -5.25
C THR A 67 33.55 -4.08 -6.66
N GLY A 68 33.36 -2.89 -7.24
CA GLY A 68 32.66 -2.71 -8.51
C GLY A 68 31.16 -2.96 -8.45
N GLU A 69 30.60 -3.12 -7.25
CA GLU A 69 29.17 -3.35 -7.01
C GLU A 69 28.38 -2.05 -7.11
N TYR A 70 27.16 -2.14 -7.65
CA TYR A 70 26.20 -1.06 -7.69
C TYR A 70 25.17 -1.21 -6.58
N ALA A 71 24.85 -0.13 -5.88
CA ALA A 71 23.80 -0.08 -4.88
C ALA A 71 22.86 1.12 -5.12
N LEU A 72 21.61 1.02 -4.67
CA LEU A 72 20.69 2.16 -4.68
C LEU A 72 21.19 3.27 -3.76
N THR A 73 21.02 4.52 -4.18
CA THR A 73 21.17 5.67 -3.30
C THR A 73 19.82 6.05 -2.67
N LEU A 74 19.82 7.03 -1.76
CA LEU A 74 18.59 7.61 -1.20
C LEU A 74 17.81 8.51 -2.18
N LYS A 75 18.21 8.59 -3.46
CA LYS A 75 17.55 9.47 -4.43
C LYS A 75 16.08 9.12 -4.65
N LEU A 76 15.75 7.83 -4.74
CA LEU A 76 14.34 7.39 -4.89
C LEU A 76 13.51 7.79 -3.68
N PHE A 77 14.04 7.61 -2.46
CA PHE A 77 13.39 8.06 -1.23
C PHE A 77 13.14 9.58 -1.22
N ARG A 78 14.14 10.37 -1.62
CA ARG A 78 13.99 11.83 -1.74
C ARG A 78 12.88 12.23 -2.71
N ILE A 79 12.78 11.56 -3.86
CA ILE A 79 11.72 11.85 -4.84
C ILE A 79 10.34 11.46 -4.28
N ALA A 80 10.23 10.27 -3.68
CA ALA A 80 8.97 9.77 -3.13
C ALA A 80 8.47 10.63 -1.95
N SER A 81 9.37 11.05 -1.05
CA SER A 81 9.03 11.88 0.11
C SER A 81 8.63 13.32 -0.24
N GLN A 82 9.01 13.82 -1.42
CA GLN A 82 8.65 15.16 -1.90
C GLN A 82 7.29 15.22 -2.61
N HIS A 83 6.59 14.10 -2.80
CA HIS A 83 5.29 14.10 -3.44
C HIS A 83 4.24 14.75 -2.51
N PRO A 84 3.71 15.96 -2.82
CA PRO A 84 2.98 16.77 -1.85
C PRO A 84 1.71 16.13 -1.26
N PRO A 85 0.89 15.36 -2.02
CA PRO A 85 -0.25 14.64 -1.46
C PRO A 85 0.15 13.62 -0.40
N THR A 86 1.15 12.77 -0.69
CA THR A 86 1.65 11.76 0.26
C THR A 86 2.33 12.42 1.45
N GLU A 87 3.14 13.44 1.22
CA GLU A 87 3.84 14.16 2.30
C GLU A 87 2.84 14.77 3.31
N ARG A 88 1.81 15.48 2.84
CA ARG A 88 0.79 16.09 3.71
C ARG A 88 0.01 15.06 4.52
N LEU A 89 -0.36 13.95 3.89
CA LEU A 89 -1.04 12.84 4.57
C LEU A 89 -0.13 12.26 5.66
N LEU A 90 1.12 11.93 5.34
CA LEU A 90 2.06 11.32 6.28
C LEU A 90 2.40 12.24 7.46
N LYS A 91 2.63 13.53 7.22
CA LYS A 91 2.87 14.52 8.29
C LYS A 91 1.70 14.60 9.28
N SER A 92 0.48 14.48 8.79
CA SER A 92 -0.72 14.51 9.62
C SER A 92 -0.97 13.18 10.33
N ALA A 93 -0.69 12.08 9.62
CA ALA A 93 -0.92 10.70 10.02
C ALA A 93 -0.05 10.22 11.17
N LEU A 94 1.27 10.38 11.05
CA LEU A 94 2.22 9.72 11.95
C LEU A 94 1.95 10.00 13.44
N PRO A 95 1.72 11.25 13.90
CA PRO A 95 1.42 11.51 15.31
C PRO A 95 0.10 10.88 15.79
N VAL A 96 -0.91 10.80 14.92
CA VAL A 96 -2.20 10.17 15.27
C VAL A 96 -2.05 8.65 15.33
N MET A 97 -1.29 8.07 14.41
CA MET A 97 -0.99 6.64 14.39
C MET A 97 -0.20 6.21 15.63
N GLU A 98 0.78 7.02 16.07
CA GLU A 98 1.55 6.78 17.30
C GLU A 98 0.63 6.76 18.53
N GLN A 99 -0.27 7.73 18.65
CA GLN A 99 -1.26 7.78 19.73
C GLN A 99 -2.22 6.59 19.68
N LEU A 100 -2.73 6.24 18.49
CA LEU A 100 -3.60 5.09 18.31
C LEU A 100 -2.90 3.80 18.74
N ALA A 101 -1.71 3.53 18.20
CA ALA A 101 -0.94 2.32 18.50
C ALA A 101 -0.61 2.22 19.99
N ALA A 102 -0.28 3.34 20.65
CA ALA A 102 -0.05 3.38 22.09
C ALA A 102 -1.33 3.10 22.89
N LYS A 103 -2.50 3.61 22.47
CA LYS A 103 -3.76 3.38 23.17
C LYS A 103 -4.28 1.94 23.03
N VAL A 104 -4.29 1.40 21.80
CA VAL A 104 -4.83 0.07 21.53
C VAL A 104 -3.80 -1.05 21.76
N GLN A 105 -2.55 -0.68 22.00
CA GLN A 105 -1.42 -1.57 22.20
C GLN A 105 -1.14 -2.54 21.04
N LEU A 106 -1.49 -2.11 19.82
CA LEU A 106 -1.43 -2.89 18.57
C LEU A 106 -0.73 -2.08 17.47
N SER A 107 -0.24 -2.77 16.45
CA SER A 107 0.27 -2.10 15.26
C SER A 107 -0.87 -1.43 14.48
N CYS A 108 -0.55 -0.40 13.72
CA CYS A 108 -1.47 0.18 12.74
C CYS A 108 -0.72 0.58 11.48
N HIS A 109 -1.44 0.64 10.36
CA HIS A 109 -0.87 1.04 9.08
C HIS A 109 -1.86 1.84 8.24
N ILE A 110 -1.33 2.65 7.33
CA ILE A 110 -2.11 3.38 6.33
C ILE A 110 -1.86 2.80 4.96
N THR A 111 -2.96 2.59 4.23
CA THR A 111 -2.95 2.14 2.83
C THR A 111 -3.62 3.16 1.91
N VAL A 112 -3.16 3.22 0.67
CA VAL A 112 -3.76 4.04 -0.42
C VAL A 112 -4.03 3.18 -1.65
N LEU A 113 -4.96 3.62 -2.51
CA LEU A 113 -5.12 3.02 -3.83
C LEU A 113 -3.86 3.23 -4.68
N HIS A 114 -3.46 2.19 -5.38
CA HIS A 114 -2.36 2.19 -6.33
C HIS A 114 -2.82 1.49 -7.61
N GLY A 115 -3.43 2.25 -8.52
CA GLY A 115 -4.10 1.68 -9.70
C GLY A 115 -5.26 0.76 -9.29
N GLU A 116 -5.20 -0.51 -9.69
CA GLU A 116 -6.15 -1.59 -9.37
C GLU A 116 -5.68 -2.44 -8.17
N GLN A 117 -4.74 -1.91 -7.39
CA GLN A 117 -4.16 -2.49 -6.20
C GLN A 117 -4.24 -1.49 -5.04
N PHE A 118 -3.74 -1.86 -3.88
CA PHE A 118 -3.50 -0.93 -2.79
C PHE A 118 -2.10 -1.13 -2.20
N MET A 119 -1.54 -0.06 -1.62
CA MET A 119 -0.17 -0.03 -1.11
C MET A 119 -0.13 0.51 0.30
N VAL A 120 0.68 -0.10 1.17
CA VAL A 120 0.99 0.44 2.50
C VAL A 120 1.98 1.58 2.36
N ILE A 121 1.67 2.75 2.92
CA ILE A 121 2.54 3.94 2.84
C ILE A 121 3.13 4.38 4.18
N ALA A 122 2.55 3.92 5.30
CA ALA A 122 3.08 4.14 6.64
C ALA A 122 2.60 3.06 7.60
N ARG A 123 3.37 2.86 8.67
CA ARG A 123 3.07 1.91 9.74
C ARG A 123 3.65 2.40 11.07
N ILE A 124 3.00 2.02 12.16
CA ILE A 124 3.53 2.13 13.53
C ILE A 124 3.45 0.74 14.17
N GLU A 125 4.54 0.35 14.83
CA GLU A 125 4.64 -0.89 15.60
C GLU A 125 4.89 -0.52 17.07
N PRO A 126 4.09 -1.04 18.02
CA PRO A 126 4.37 -0.86 19.44
C PRO A 126 5.60 -1.65 19.89
N GLU A 127 6.40 -1.07 20.79
CA GLU A 127 7.72 -1.60 21.21
C GLU A 127 7.69 -3.03 21.78
N TRP A 128 6.62 -3.42 22.48
CA TRP A 128 6.49 -4.74 23.12
C TRP A 128 5.94 -5.83 22.20
N LEU A 129 5.35 -5.46 21.07
CA LEU A 129 4.74 -6.41 20.14
C LEU A 129 5.73 -6.60 18.97
N MET A 130 6.58 -7.63 19.03
CA MET A 130 7.17 -8.22 17.82
C MET A 130 6.06 -8.92 17.03
N GLY A 131 5.09 -8.14 16.59
CA GLY A 131 3.84 -8.59 15.99
C GLY A 131 3.80 -8.27 14.52
N TRP A 132 3.06 -9.08 13.78
CA TRP A 132 2.89 -9.02 12.34
C TRP A 132 2.68 -7.58 11.85
N SER A 133 3.64 -7.08 11.09
CA SER A 133 3.60 -5.75 10.52
C SER A 133 3.86 -5.82 9.02
N VAL A 134 3.02 -5.13 8.27
CA VAL A 134 3.18 -5.01 6.83
C VAL A 134 4.18 -3.90 6.55
N LYS A 135 5.16 -4.11 5.67
CA LYS A 135 6.17 -3.12 5.34
C LYS A 135 5.57 -1.98 4.52
N ALA A 136 6.05 -0.75 4.72
CA ALA A 136 5.76 0.33 3.78
C ALA A 136 6.31 -0.02 2.38
N GLY A 137 5.56 0.32 1.35
CA GLY A 137 5.82 -0.06 -0.04
C GLY A 137 5.26 -1.43 -0.44
N THR A 138 4.74 -2.25 0.50
CA THR A 138 4.08 -3.51 0.13
C THR A 138 2.78 -3.23 -0.61
N VAL A 139 2.59 -3.91 -1.75
CA VAL A 139 1.41 -3.81 -2.62
C VAL A 139 0.59 -5.09 -2.52
N PHE A 140 -0.73 -4.94 -2.49
CA PHE A 140 -1.68 -6.03 -2.39
C PHE A 140 -2.73 -5.93 -3.50
N PRO A 141 -3.26 -7.07 -4.00
CA PRO A 141 -4.38 -7.06 -4.93
C PRO A 141 -5.64 -6.51 -4.25
N LEU A 142 -6.50 -5.84 -5.02
CA LEU A 142 -7.83 -5.50 -4.53
C LEU A 142 -8.71 -6.76 -4.49
N SER A 143 -8.93 -7.28 -3.30
CA SER A 143 -9.69 -8.50 -3.02
C SER A 143 -10.52 -8.32 -1.76
N GLN A 144 -11.68 -8.97 -1.68
CA GLN A 144 -12.55 -8.95 -0.49
C GLN A 144 -11.87 -9.50 0.76
N GLN A 145 -10.77 -10.25 0.62
CA GLN A 145 -9.98 -10.77 1.74
C GLN A 145 -9.33 -9.65 2.56
N TYR A 146 -9.11 -8.47 1.96
CA TYR A 146 -8.46 -7.34 2.62
C TYR A 146 -9.49 -6.26 3.00
N PRO A 147 -9.65 -5.94 4.30
CA PRO A 147 -10.47 -4.82 4.75
C PRO A 147 -10.13 -3.50 4.05
N SER A 148 -8.84 -3.19 3.92
CA SER A 148 -8.36 -1.98 3.25
C SER A 148 -8.85 -1.89 1.79
N ALA A 149 -8.88 -2.99 1.05
CA ALA A 149 -9.36 -2.99 -0.34
C ALA A 149 -10.84 -2.59 -0.41
N LYS A 150 -11.67 -3.19 0.46
CA LYS A 150 -13.11 -2.90 0.50
C LYS A 150 -13.39 -1.47 0.99
N VAL A 151 -12.69 -1.00 2.03
CA VAL A 151 -12.84 0.37 2.52
C VAL A 151 -12.39 1.39 1.48
N LEU A 152 -11.22 1.20 0.87
CA LEU A 152 -10.74 2.11 -0.18
C LEU A 152 -11.70 2.17 -1.37
N ALA A 153 -12.27 1.04 -1.79
CA ALA A 153 -13.20 0.98 -2.92
C ALA A 153 -14.61 1.50 -2.60
N ALA A 154 -15.15 1.19 -1.42
CA ALA A 154 -16.51 1.53 -1.02
C ALA A 154 -16.76 3.05 -0.99
N PHE A 155 -15.75 3.80 -0.56
CA PHE A 155 -15.79 5.25 -0.43
C PHE A 155 -15.18 5.97 -1.65
N GLN A 156 -15.25 5.40 -2.86
CA GLN A 156 -14.96 6.14 -4.08
C GLN A 156 -16.23 6.73 -4.70
N HIS A 157 -16.07 7.71 -5.58
CA HIS A 157 -17.15 8.19 -6.43
C HIS A 157 -17.69 7.06 -7.34
N PRO A 158 -18.98 7.08 -7.73
CA PRO A 158 -19.66 5.96 -8.38
C PRO A 158 -18.89 5.30 -9.53
N GLY A 159 -18.38 6.09 -10.49
CA GLY A 159 -17.65 5.52 -11.63
C GLY A 159 -16.39 4.75 -11.20
N ARG A 160 -15.56 5.34 -10.34
CA ARG A 160 -14.36 4.65 -9.84
C ARG A 160 -14.71 3.49 -8.91
N ARG A 161 -15.76 3.62 -8.11
CA ARG A 161 -16.26 2.56 -7.24
C ARG A 161 -16.67 1.32 -8.03
N ASP A 162 -17.39 1.50 -9.14
CA ASP A 162 -17.84 0.41 -9.99
C ASP A 162 -16.66 -0.28 -10.70
N GLU A 163 -15.68 0.50 -11.18
CA GLU A 163 -14.42 -0.04 -11.72
C GLU A 163 -13.68 -0.91 -10.68
N LEU A 164 -13.52 -0.41 -9.46
CA LEU A 164 -12.84 -1.16 -8.40
C LEU A 164 -13.66 -2.37 -7.94
N ALA A 165 -14.99 -2.30 -7.96
CA ALA A 165 -15.86 -3.45 -7.68
C ALA A 165 -15.69 -4.55 -8.75
N GLN A 166 -15.48 -4.17 -10.02
CA GLN A 166 -15.19 -5.11 -11.09
C GLN A 166 -13.83 -5.78 -10.88
N VAL A 167 -12.77 -5.02 -10.54
CA VAL A 167 -11.45 -5.57 -10.19
C VAL A 167 -11.54 -6.58 -9.04
N ILE A 168 -12.28 -6.23 -7.98
CA ILE A 168 -12.51 -7.13 -6.84
C ILE A 168 -13.25 -8.40 -7.28
N ALA A 169 -14.28 -8.25 -8.11
CA ALA A 169 -15.04 -9.38 -8.63
C ALA A 169 -14.16 -10.35 -9.42
N ASP A 170 -13.28 -9.83 -10.27
CA ASP A 170 -12.37 -10.60 -11.10
C ASP A 170 -11.29 -11.31 -10.25
N ASN A 171 -10.66 -10.59 -9.30
CA ASN A 171 -9.63 -11.14 -8.42
C ASN A 171 -10.16 -12.23 -7.47
N ASP A 172 -11.41 -12.10 -7.02
CA ASP A 172 -12.04 -13.06 -6.11
C ASP A 172 -12.85 -14.14 -6.83
N HIS A 173 -12.95 -14.09 -8.16
CA HIS A 173 -13.80 -14.95 -8.97
C HIS A 173 -15.27 -14.98 -8.48
N VAL A 174 -15.84 -13.80 -8.22
CA VAL A 174 -17.24 -13.62 -7.84
C VAL A 174 -17.99 -12.75 -8.83
N SER A 175 -19.32 -12.66 -8.71
CA SER A 175 -20.10 -11.73 -9.53
C SER A 175 -19.91 -10.28 -9.08
N LEU A 176 -19.97 -9.35 -10.04
CA LEU A 176 -19.97 -7.90 -9.77
C LEU A 176 -21.03 -7.51 -8.75
N ARG A 177 -22.23 -8.11 -8.83
CA ARG A 177 -23.32 -7.90 -7.84
C ARG A 177 -22.87 -8.24 -6.42
N LYS A 178 -22.12 -9.33 -6.23
CA LYS A 178 -21.62 -9.74 -4.90
C LYS A 178 -20.55 -8.75 -4.40
N ALA A 179 -19.65 -8.32 -5.27
CA ALA A 179 -18.63 -7.32 -4.93
C ALA A 179 -19.27 -5.98 -4.54
N LEU A 180 -20.21 -5.46 -5.34
CA LEU A 180 -20.95 -4.22 -5.04
C LEU A 180 -21.73 -4.33 -3.73
N ALA A 181 -22.43 -5.45 -3.50
CA ALA A 181 -23.15 -5.67 -2.25
C ALA A 181 -22.21 -5.70 -1.02
N ALA A 182 -20.97 -6.19 -1.17
CA ALA A 182 -19.97 -6.09 -0.12
C ALA A 182 -19.60 -4.63 0.14
N LEU A 183 -19.33 -3.83 -0.90
CA LEU A 183 -19.00 -2.40 -0.77
C LEU A 183 -20.16 -1.56 -0.19
N ASP A 184 -21.41 -1.89 -0.53
CA ASP A 184 -22.61 -1.24 0.03
C ASP A 184 -22.67 -1.40 1.55
N ARG A 185 -22.39 -2.61 2.05
CA ARG A 185 -22.34 -2.88 3.50
C ARG A 185 -21.26 -2.06 4.20
N ILE A 186 -20.06 -2.01 3.63
CA ILE A 186 -18.96 -1.19 4.17
C ILE A 186 -19.34 0.28 4.26
N SER A 187 -19.98 0.80 3.22
CA SER A 187 -20.41 2.20 3.15
C SER A 187 -21.46 2.49 4.22
N ALA A 188 -22.45 1.61 4.39
CA ALA A 188 -23.52 1.74 5.38
C ALA A 188 -23.00 1.69 6.83
N GLU A 189 -21.91 0.94 7.08
CA GLU A 189 -21.28 0.83 8.40
C GLU A 189 -20.31 1.99 8.71
N GLY A 190 -20.18 2.97 7.81
CA GLY A 190 -19.24 4.09 7.97
C GLY A 190 -17.77 3.66 7.92
N GLY A 191 -17.49 2.50 7.33
CA GLY A 191 -16.14 2.04 7.06
C GLY A 191 -15.42 1.36 8.22
N ASN A 192 -16.06 1.15 9.37
CA ASN A 192 -15.50 0.44 10.53
C ASN A 192 -15.65 -1.08 10.40
N PHE A 193 -14.98 -1.65 9.40
CA PHE A 193 -15.18 -3.04 8.99
C PHE A 193 -14.17 -4.00 9.64
N SER A 194 -14.66 -5.16 10.05
CA SER A 194 -13.86 -6.33 10.42
C SER A 194 -14.09 -7.48 9.44
N ASN A 195 -13.02 -8.09 8.92
CA ASN A 195 -13.08 -9.33 8.12
C ASN A 195 -13.30 -10.59 8.98
N ASP A 196 -14.22 -10.55 9.93
CA ASP A 196 -14.69 -11.77 10.64
C ASP A 196 -15.62 -12.60 9.72
N ASP A 197 -15.14 -12.90 8.52
CA ASP A 197 -15.86 -13.67 7.49
C ASP A 197 -15.46 -15.15 7.49
N GLY A 198 -14.56 -15.56 8.40
CA GLY A 198 -14.13 -16.95 8.59
C GLY A 198 -13.11 -17.46 7.56
N TYR A 199 -12.73 -16.65 6.56
CA TYR A 199 -11.80 -17.05 5.50
C TYR A 199 -10.34 -16.70 5.78
N THR A 200 -10.08 -15.77 6.71
CA THR A 200 -8.74 -15.27 7.00
C THR A 200 -8.37 -15.49 8.48
N ARG A 201 -7.13 -15.93 8.75
CA ARG A 201 -6.58 -16.08 10.11
C ARG A 201 -6.27 -14.74 10.80
N ILE A 202 -6.47 -13.63 10.11
CA ILE A 202 -6.07 -12.29 10.55
C ILE A 202 -7.31 -11.41 10.49
N LEU A 203 -7.80 -11.06 11.67
CA LEU A 203 -8.85 -10.07 11.80
C LEU A 203 -8.21 -8.68 11.67
N ALA A 204 -8.88 -7.72 11.05
CA ALA A 204 -8.38 -6.35 11.00
C ALA A 204 -9.55 -5.37 11.02
N TYR A 205 -9.43 -4.34 11.85
CA TYR A 205 -10.32 -3.20 11.83
C TYR A 205 -9.75 -2.18 10.87
N CYS A 206 -10.60 -1.65 9.99
CA CYS A 206 -10.22 -0.64 9.01
C CYS A 206 -11.18 0.54 9.13
N CYS A 207 -10.73 1.76 8.79
CA CYS A 207 -11.54 2.96 8.67
C CYS A 207 -11.03 3.83 7.52
N PRO A 208 -11.91 4.48 6.74
CA PRO A 208 -11.50 5.37 5.66
C PRO A 208 -10.96 6.68 6.22
N ILE A 209 -9.98 7.25 5.54
CA ILE A 209 -9.55 8.64 5.68
C ILE A 209 -10.14 9.39 4.48
N ILE A 210 -11.15 10.20 4.76
CA ILE A 210 -11.98 10.88 3.75
C ILE A 210 -11.42 12.28 3.47
N ASP A 211 -11.34 12.67 2.21
CA ASP A 211 -11.00 14.05 1.82
C ASP A 211 -12.23 14.97 1.73
N SER A 212 -12.01 16.23 1.35
CA SER A 212 -13.08 17.23 1.20
C SER A 212 -14.12 16.89 0.14
N THR A 213 -13.85 15.95 -0.78
CA THR A 213 -14.81 15.53 -1.82
C THR A 213 -15.64 14.33 -1.39
N GLY A 214 -15.44 13.83 -0.17
CA GLY A 214 -16.17 12.68 0.36
C GLY A 214 -15.63 11.33 -0.10
N ARG A 215 -14.44 11.28 -0.73
CA ARG A 215 -13.81 10.00 -1.12
C ARG A 215 -12.72 9.58 -0.14
N ALA A 216 -12.50 8.27 -0.01
CA ALA A 216 -11.36 7.75 0.73
C ALA A 216 -10.06 7.95 -0.06
N VAL A 217 -9.17 8.80 0.45
CA VAL A 217 -7.81 8.96 -0.07
C VAL A 217 -6.83 7.96 0.53
N ALA A 218 -7.19 7.41 1.69
CA ALA A 218 -6.44 6.38 2.38
C ALA A 218 -7.37 5.57 3.29
N ALA A 219 -6.86 4.48 3.84
CA ALA A 219 -7.51 3.69 4.88
C ALA A 219 -6.53 3.41 6.02
N LEU A 220 -6.97 3.60 7.26
CA LEU A 220 -6.23 3.31 8.47
C LEU A 220 -6.68 1.95 9.01
N THR A 221 -5.72 1.08 9.29
CA THR A 221 -6.00 -0.32 9.63
C THR A 221 -5.24 -0.76 10.87
N VAL A 222 -5.93 -1.41 11.81
CA VAL A 222 -5.37 -2.12 12.96
C VAL A 222 -5.51 -3.63 12.73
N PRO A 223 -4.43 -4.34 12.34
CA PRO A 223 -4.45 -5.78 12.23
C PRO A 223 -4.41 -6.46 13.60
N LEU A 224 -5.09 -7.60 13.70
CA LEU A 224 -5.22 -8.43 14.87
C LEU A 224 -4.79 -9.85 14.54
N VAL A 225 -3.60 -10.20 15.03
CA VAL A 225 -3.06 -11.56 14.96
C VAL A 225 -3.27 -12.22 16.31
N ARG A 226 -4.50 -12.64 16.61
CA ARG A 226 -4.76 -13.56 17.72
C ARG A 226 -5.71 -14.66 17.26
N GLN A 227 -5.33 -15.90 17.54
CA GLN A 227 -6.12 -17.10 17.26
C GLN A 227 -7.28 -17.27 18.25
N ASP A 228 -7.31 -16.48 19.33
CA ASP A 228 -8.38 -16.47 20.33
C ASP A 228 -9.33 -15.30 20.11
N ARG A 229 -10.63 -15.54 20.34
CA ARG A 229 -11.66 -14.49 20.26
C ARG A 229 -11.36 -13.37 21.24
N ILE A 230 -11.09 -12.17 20.73
CA ILE A 230 -11.03 -10.94 21.54
C ILE A 230 -12.40 -10.69 22.16
N PRO A 231 -12.49 -10.35 23.46
CA PRO A 231 -13.76 -9.96 24.08
C PRO A 231 -14.45 -8.85 23.28
N LYS A 232 -15.77 -8.95 23.10
CA LYS A 232 -16.55 -7.96 22.32
C LYS A 232 -16.32 -6.52 22.79
N ALA A 233 -16.13 -6.31 24.09
CA ALA A 233 -15.86 -5.00 24.66
C ALA A 233 -14.50 -4.42 24.22
N GLU A 234 -13.46 -5.25 24.18
CA GLU A 234 -12.12 -4.86 23.72
C GLU A 234 -12.12 -4.58 22.21
N ALA A 235 -12.79 -5.45 21.43
CA ALA A 235 -13.04 -5.23 20.01
C ALA A 235 -13.75 -3.88 19.72
N ALA A 236 -14.79 -3.57 20.49
CA ALA A 236 -15.52 -2.32 20.37
C ALA A 236 -14.66 -1.09 20.75
N ALA A 237 -13.80 -1.21 21.76
CA ALA A 237 -12.88 -0.15 22.16
C ALA A 237 -11.82 0.13 21.07
N ILE A 238 -11.22 -0.91 20.50
CA ILE A 238 -10.25 -0.78 19.39
C ILE A 238 -10.91 -0.10 18.19
N ALA A 239 -12.11 -0.53 17.83
CA ALA A 239 -12.88 0.05 16.73
C ALA A 239 -13.23 1.53 16.98
N ALA A 240 -13.58 1.89 18.21
CA ALA A 240 -13.89 3.27 18.58
C ALA A 240 -12.66 4.19 18.49
N GLU A 241 -11.51 3.75 19.02
CA GLU A 241 -10.25 4.50 18.93
C GLU A 241 -9.77 4.63 17.49
N LEU A 242 -9.87 3.57 16.68
CA LEU A 242 -9.56 3.61 15.26
C LEU A 242 -10.44 4.61 14.51
N ARG A 243 -11.76 4.61 14.76
CA ARG A 243 -12.69 5.55 14.14
C ARG A 243 -12.36 7.00 14.52
N ALA A 244 -12.08 7.25 15.79
CA ALA A 244 -11.70 8.58 16.27
C ALA A 244 -10.38 9.07 15.60
N ALA A 245 -9.40 8.18 15.47
CA ALA A 245 -8.15 8.47 14.76
C ALA A 245 -8.38 8.77 13.28
N ALA A 246 -9.19 7.97 12.58
CA ALA A 246 -9.50 8.17 11.17
C ALA A 246 -10.30 9.48 10.92
N ALA A 247 -11.23 9.83 11.81
CA ALA A 247 -11.95 11.10 11.77
C ALA A 247 -11.01 12.30 11.95
N THR A 248 -10.14 12.25 12.98
CA THR A 248 -9.11 13.27 13.22
C THR A 248 -8.22 13.46 11.99
N LEU A 249 -7.86 12.38 11.30
CA LEU A 249 -7.05 12.45 10.09
C LEU A 249 -7.80 13.04 8.90
N SER A 250 -9.07 12.66 8.74
CA SER A 250 -9.94 13.25 7.71
C SER A 250 -10.02 14.77 7.89
N GLU A 251 -10.27 15.24 9.12
CA GLU A 251 -10.27 16.67 9.47
C GLU A 251 -8.96 17.39 9.12
N ARG A 252 -7.82 16.80 9.49
CA ARG A 252 -6.49 17.39 9.22
C ARG A 252 -6.16 17.53 7.74
N ILE A 253 -6.72 16.66 6.89
CA ILE A 253 -6.53 16.73 5.43
C ILE A 253 -7.65 17.50 4.71
N GLY A 254 -8.59 18.10 5.46
CA GLY A 254 -9.68 18.91 4.94
C GLY A 254 -10.98 18.15 4.62
N GLY A 255 -11.08 16.87 4.98
CA GLY A 255 -12.34 16.11 5.01
C GLY A 255 -13.10 16.35 6.31
N GLY A 256 -14.42 16.11 6.33
CA GLY A 256 -15.26 16.30 7.54
C GLY A 256 -16.16 17.54 7.53
N GLY A 257 -16.25 18.26 6.41
CA GLY A 257 -17.29 19.27 6.18
C GLY A 257 -18.57 18.66 5.60
N GLY A 258 -19.34 17.95 6.42
CA GLY A 258 -20.65 17.41 6.06
C GLY A 258 -21.40 16.99 7.31
N ALA A 259 -22.16 17.93 7.86
CA ALA A 259 -23.18 17.66 8.87
C ALA A 259 -24.28 16.74 8.30
#